data_AF-A0A258K2M5-F1
#
_entry.id   AF-A0A258K2M5-F1
#
_cell.length_a   1.000
_cell.length_b   1.000
_cell.length_c   1.000
_cell.angle_alpha   90.00
_cell.angle_beta   90.00
_cell.angle_gamma   90.00
#
_symmetry.space_group_name_H-M   'P 1'
#
loop_
_entity.id
_entity.type
_entity.pdbx_description
1 polymer ?
#
loop_
_entity_poly.entity_id
_entity_poly.type
_entity_poly.pdbx_seq_one_letter_code
_entity_poly.pdbx_strand_id
1 'polypeptide(L)'
;RWVIYPGYADSTTIPTGWYGWIHHRTDTPPTEESYTPRDWQKPHLRNMTGSPAAYRPKGAFPGGRNRPEVTGDYKAWAPGE
;
A
#
# COMPACT_ATOMS: atom_id res chain seq x y z
N ARG A 1 -9.14 16.48 -18.48
CA ARG A 1 -10.03 15.63 -17.65
C ARG A 1 -9.76 15.98 -16.18
N TRP A 2 -10.77 16.10 -15.32
CA TRP A 2 -10.60 16.46 -13.90
C TRP A 2 -11.51 15.61 -12.99
N VAL A 3 -11.28 15.67 -11.68
CA VAL A 3 -12.06 14.95 -10.67
C VAL A 3 -12.44 15.90 -9.54
N ILE A 4 -13.62 15.71 -8.97
CA ILE A 4 -14.06 16.36 -7.72
C ILE A 4 -14.01 15.29 -6.64
N TYR A 5 -13.19 15.50 -5.61
CA TYR A 5 -13.09 14.55 -4.50
C TYR A 5 -14.27 14.74 -3.53
N PRO A 6 -14.85 13.66 -2.99
CA PRO A 6 -15.92 13.76 -2.01
C PRO A 6 -15.45 14.23 -0.63
N GLY A 7 -14.14 14.29 -0.39
CA GLY A 7 -13.53 14.69 0.88
C GLY A 7 -12.17 15.32 0.68
N TYR A 8 -11.21 14.99 1.56
CA TYR A 8 -9.84 15.50 1.43
C TYR A 8 -9.26 15.16 0.05
N ALA A 9 -8.75 16.19 -0.63
CA ALA A 9 -8.20 16.06 -1.97
C ALA A 9 -6.83 15.38 -1.90
N ASP A 10 -6.82 14.06 -2.15
CA ASP A 10 -5.62 13.24 -2.24
C ASP A 10 -5.60 12.53 -3.59
N SER A 11 -4.59 12.86 -4.41
CA SER A 11 -4.37 12.28 -5.74
C SER A 11 -4.32 10.75 -5.74
N THR A 12 -3.88 10.14 -4.65
CA THR A 12 -3.70 8.69 -4.53
C THR A 12 -5.01 7.94 -4.26
N THR A 13 -6.11 8.65 -4.04
CA THR A 13 -7.45 8.05 -3.90
C THR A 13 -8.12 7.72 -5.23
N ILE A 14 -7.54 8.16 -6.35
CA ILE A 14 -8.05 7.82 -7.68
C ILE A 14 -7.73 6.35 -7.96
N PRO A 15 -8.73 5.48 -8.19
CA PRO A 15 -8.50 4.08 -8.49
C PRO A 15 -7.85 3.88 -9.87
N THR A 16 -7.25 2.71 -10.08
CA THR A 16 -6.35 2.44 -11.22
C THR A 16 -6.97 2.67 -12.59
N GLY A 17 -8.24 2.29 -12.81
CA GLY A 17 -8.93 2.55 -14.07
C GLY A 17 -9.07 4.06 -14.36
N TRP A 18 -9.60 4.80 -13.39
CA TRP A 18 -9.80 6.25 -13.51
C TRP A 18 -8.47 7.01 -13.62
N TYR A 19 -7.41 6.48 -12.99
CA TYR A 19 -6.06 7.05 -13.07
C TYR A 19 -5.52 7.02 -14.50
N GLY A 20 -5.74 5.94 -15.27
CA GLY A 20 -5.35 5.87 -16.68
C GLY A 20 -6.09 6.90 -17.53
N TRP A 21 -7.41 7.00 -17.35
CA TRP A 21 -8.26 7.92 -18.09
C TRP A 21 -7.92 9.39 -17.80
N ILE A 22 -7.79 9.78 -16.52
CA ILE A 22 -7.54 11.19 -16.18
C ILE A 22 -6.15 11.67 -16.63
N HIS A 23 -5.16 10.77 -16.69
CA HIS A 23 -3.80 11.06 -17.16
C HIS A 23 -3.61 10.80 -18.67
N HIS A 24 -4.68 10.70 -19.45
CA HIS A 24 -4.62 10.53 -20.90
C HIS A 24 -3.81 9.31 -21.36
N ARG A 25 -3.76 8.24 -20.55
CA ARG A 25 -3.13 6.97 -20.95
C ARG A 25 -4.09 6.07 -21.70
N THR A 26 -5.38 6.24 -21.46
CA THR A 26 -6.48 5.56 -22.15
C THR A 26 -7.54 6.58 -22.50
N ASP A 27 -8.22 6.39 -23.63
CA ASP A 27 -9.34 7.26 -24.02
C ASP A 27 -10.67 6.81 -23.45
N THR A 28 -10.83 5.50 -23.25
CA THR A 28 -12.03 4.89 -22.69
C THR A 28 -12.05 5.06 -21.16
N PRO A 29 -13.15 5.59 -20.58
CA PRO A 29 -13.33 5.63 -19.13
C PRO A 29 -13.67 4.23 -18.58
N PRO A 30 -13.38 3.94 -17.30
CA PRO A 30 -13.69 2.63 -16.70
C PRO A 30 -15.18 2.24 -16.73
N THR A 31 -16.08 3.21 -16.87
CA THR A 31 -17.54 2.97 -17.00
C THR A 31 -17.92 2.32 -18.33
N GLU A 32 -17.06 2.42 -19.34
CA GLU A 32 -17.26 1.82 -20.67
C GLU A 32 -16.39 0.56 -20.86
N GLU A 33 -15.64 0.15 -19.84
CA GLU A 33 -14.83 -1.06 -19.84
C GLU A 33 -15.55 -2.22 -19.13
N SER A 34 -15.35 -3.45 -19.61
CA SER A 34 -15.86 -4.68 -18.98
C SER A 34 -14.80 -5.37 -18.12
N TYR A 35 -13.99 -4.58 -17.40
CA TYR A 35 -12.87 -5.10 -16.63
C TYR A 35 -13.31 -5.84 -15.36
N THR A 36 -12.86 -7.08 -15.21
CA THR A 36 -13.05 -7.90 -14.00
C THR A 36 -11.70 -8.10 -13.29
N PRO A 37 -11.57 -7.72 -12.01
CA PRO A 37 -10.37 -7.99 -11.23
C PRO A 37 -10.06 -9.49 -11.16
N ARG A 38 -8.78 -9.84 -11.17
CA ARG A 38 -8.32 -11.23 -10.99
C ARG A 38 -8.29 -11.61 -9.51
N ASP A 39 -8.38 -12.89 -9.18
CA ASP A 39 -8.45 -13.36 -7.77
C ASP A 39 -7.27 -12.93 -6.90
N TRP A 40 -6.08 -12.79 -7.50
CA TRP A 40 -4.87 -12.36 -6.80
C TRP A 40 -4.75 -10.83 -6.66
N GLN A 41 -5.61 -10.07 -7.33
CA GLN A 41 -5.53 -8.63 -7.39
C GLN A 41 -6.11 -7.99 -6.13
N LYS A 42 -5.30 -7.15 -5.50
CA LYS A 42 -5.73 -6.41 -4.31
C LYS A 42 -6.64 -5.24 -4.71
N PRO A 43 -7.63 -4.89 -3.88
CA PRO A 43 -8.40 -3.67 -4.06
C PRO A 43 -7.49 -2.44 -3.95
N HIS A 44 -7.89 -1.36 -4.63
CA HIS A 44 -7.19 -0.09 -4.55
C HIS A 44 -7.22 0.46 -3.11
N LEU A 45 -6.07 0.92 -2.63
CA LEU A 45 -5.90 1.59 -1.35
C LEU A 45 -5.14 2.90 -1.59
N ARG A 46 -5.64 3.98 -1.00
CA ARG A 46 -4.95 5.28 -0.99
C ARG A 46 -3.60 5.19 -0.27
N ASN A 47 -2.74 6.18 -0.50
CA ASN A 47 -1.47 6.28 0.21
C ASN A 47 -1.70 6.53 1.70
N MET A 48 -1.17 5.63 2.54
CA MET A 48 -1.30 5.69 4.00
C MET A 48 -0.07 6.31 4.69
N THR A 49 0.88 6.84 3.92
CA THR A 49 2.08 7.51 4.47
C THR A 49 1.68 8.60 5.46
N GLY A 50 2.37 8.66 6.60
CA GLY A 50 2.06 9.62 7.67
C GLY A 50 0.83 9.29 8.52
N SER A 51 0.09 8.22 8.21
CA SER A 51 -1.04 7.74 9.02
C SER A 51 -0.64 6.57 9.95
N PRO A 52 -1.46 6.24 10.96
CA PRO A 52 -1.24 5.04 11.79
C PRO A 52 -1.15 3.74 10.97
N ALA A 53 -1.88 3.67 9.86
CA ALA A 53 -1.95 2.51 8.96
C ALA A 53 -0.79 2.43 7.94
N ALA A 54 0.22 3.30 8.03
CA ALA A 54 1.38 3.26 7.14
C ALA A 54 2.09 1.90 7.19
N TYR A 55 2.45 1.38 6.01
CA TYR A 55 3.30 0.20 5.90
C TYR A 55 4.66 0.44 6.57
N ARG A 56 5.13 -0.54 7.35
CA ARG A 56 6.44 -0.53 7.99
C ARG A 56 7.17 -1.83 7.63
N PRO A 57 8.39 -1.76 7.09
CA PRO A 57 9.16 -2.96 6.80
C PRO A 57 9.54 -3.67 8.10
N LYS A 58 9.85 -4.97 7.99
CA LYS A 58 10.33 -5.75 9.14
C LYS A 58 11.62 -5.09 9.67
N GLY A 59 11.70 -4.90 10.99
CA GLY A 59 12.85 -4.26 11.65
C GLY A 59 12.78 -2.73 11.72
N ALA A 60 11.79 -2.07 11.13
CA ALA A 60 11.58 -0.64 11.37
C ALA A 60 11.04 -0.37 12.78
N PHE A 61 11.73 0.49 13.54
CA PHE A 61 11.19 1.13 14.75
C PHE A 61 10.21 2.22 14.29
N PRO A 62 8.89 2.18 14.61
CA PRO A 62 8.38 2.36 15.98
C PRO A 62 7.07 1.58 16.25
N GLY A 63 7.11 0.54 17.09
CA GLY A 63 5.89 -0.23 17.42
C GLY A 63 6.09 -1.65 17.95
N GLY A 64 7.12 -1.89 18.77
CA GLY A 64 7.20 -3.11 19.59
C GLY A 64 7.24 -4.44 18.83
N ARG A 65 7.70 -4.46 17.56
CA ARG A 65 8.05 -5.74 16.96
C ARG A 65 9.37 -6.16 17.59
N ASN A 66 9.33 -7.30 18.28
CA ASN A 66 10.49 -7.97 18.83
C ASN A 66 11.63 -7.92 17.81
N ARG A 67 12.85 -7.67 18.32
CA ARG A 67 14.08 -7.77 17.54
C ARG A 67 13.96 -9.04 16.70
N PRO A 68 14.11 -8.98 15.37
CA PRO A 68 14.00 -10.18 14.55
C PRO A 68 14.93 -11.24 15.15
N GLU A 69 14.40 -12.44 15.39
CA GLU A 69 15.24 -13.57 15.76
C GLU A 69 16.33 -13.68 14.71
N VAL A 70 17.56 -13.56 15.17
CA VAL A 70 18.73 -13.60 14.30
C VAL A 70 18.76 -15.01 13.73
N THR A 71 18.66 -15.19 12.42
CA THR A 71 18.82 -16.49 11.75
C THR A 71 20.29 -16.93 11.69
N GLY A 72 21.15 -16.34 12.51
CA GLY A 72 22.56 -16.70 12.56
C GLY A 72 22.73 -17.93 13.45
N ASP A 73 23.67 -18.80 13.08
CA ASP A 73 24.06 -19.98 13.87
C ASP A 73 24.70 -19.63 15.23
N TYR A 74 24.80 -18.33 15.55
CA TYR A 74 25.38 -17.81 16.77
C TYR A 74 24.30 -17.55 17.82
N LYS A 75 24.30 -18.36 18.88
CA LYS A 75 23.63 -18.07 20.15
C LYS A 75 24.63 -17.35 21.07
N ALA A 76 24.31 -16.12 21.49
CA ALA A 76 25.12 -15.43 22.48
C ALA A 76 25.04 -16.17 23.83
N TRP A 77 26.18 -16.28 24.51
CA TRP A 77 26.25 -16.86 25.85
C TRP A 77 25.46 -16.03 26.88
N ALA A 78 24.63 -16.68 27.70
CA ALA A 78 23.89 -16.07 28.79
C ALA A 78 24.32 -16.69 30.13
N PRO A 79 24.74 -15.89 31.14
CA PRO A 79 25.11 -16.43 32.44
C PRO A 79 23.88 -17.03 33.14
N GLY A 80 23.91 -18.34 33.41
CA GLY A 80 22.87 -19.07 34.14
C GLY A 80 21.93 -19.93 33.30
N GLU A 81 22.16 -20.06 31.98
CA GLU A 81 21.72 -21.22 31.19
C GLU A 81 22.67 -22.41 31.38
#